data_AF-A0A5C8LA15-F1
#
_entry.id   AF-A0A5C8LA15-F1
#
_cell.length_a   1.000
_cell.length_b   1.000
_cell.length_c   1.000
_cell.angle_alpha   90.00
_cell.angle_beta   90.00
_cell.angle_gamma   90.00
#
_symmetry.space_group_name_H-M   'P 1'
#
loop_
_entity.id
_entity.type
_entity.pdbx_description
1 polymer ?
#
loop_
_entity_poly.entity_id
_entity_poly.type
_entity_poly.pdbx_seq_one_letter_code
_entity_poly.pdbx_strand_id
1 'polypeptide(L)' 'MKTKVNEIRISYSGGLISSSLPKINCSRKAATIAHKQWDKQNIELCESFQIMLLNNANRVKGMFEVSRGGITG' A
#
# COMPACT_ATOMS: atom_id res chain seq x y z
N MET A 1 -11.29 -29.51 -27.98
CA MET A 1 -11.15 -28.03 -27.97
C MET A 1 -10.73 -27.59 -26.57
N LYS A 2 -9.61 -26.87 -26.40
CA LYS A 2 -9.21 -26.32 -25.09
C LYS A 2 -9.91 -24.98 -24.89
N THR A 3 -10.97 -24.96 -24.10
CA THR A 3 -11.64 -23.72 -23.68
C THR A 3 -10.78 -23.08 -22.59
N LYS A 4 -9.98 -22.06 -22.93
CA LYS A 4 -9.21 -21.27 -21.96
C LYS A 4 -9.94 -19.97 -21.74
N VAL A 5 -10.48 -19.79 -20.54
CA VAL A 5 -11.21 -18.59 -20.11
C VAL A 5 -10.26 -17.73 -19.27
N ASN A 6 -10.32 -16.41 -19.41
CA ASN A 6 -9.49 -15.48 -18.64
C ASN A 6 -9.96 -15.36 -17.19
N GLU A 7 -9.01 -15.14 -16.28
CA GLU A 7 -9.28 -14.88 -14.87
C GLU A 7 -9.86 -13.47 -14.71
N ILE A 8 -10.99 -13.35 -14.03
CA ILE A 8 -11.67 -12.07 -13.80
C ILE A 8 -11.48 -11.72 -12.33
N ARG A 9 -10.69 -10.68 -12.04
CA ARG A 9 -10.46 -10.20 -10.67
C ARG A 9 -11.41 -9.05 -10.37
N ILE A 10 -12.48 -9.32 -9.63
CA ILE A 10 -13.41 -8.30 -9.14
C ILE A 10 -13.01 -7.97 -7.69
N SER A 11 -12.54 -6.75 -7.45
CA SER A 11 -12.26 -6.25 -6.10
C SER A 11 -13.16 -5.07 -5.78
N TYR A 12 -14.13 -5.27 -4.90
CA TYR A 12 -14.90 -4.20 -4.29
C TYR A 12 -14.46 -4.04 -2.83
N SER A 13 -13.96 -2.86 -2.49
CA SER A 13 -13.71 -2.47 -1.10
C SER A 13 -14.71 -1.38 -0.75
N GLY A 14 -15.58 -1.66 0.23
CA GLY A 14 -16.56 -0.68 0.70
C GLY A 14 -15.87 0.60 1.17
N GLY A 15 -16.58 1.73 1.07
CA GLY A 15 -16.05 3.03 1.46
C GLY A 15 -15.54 3.02 2.90
N LEU A 16 -14.22 3.18 3.07
CA LEU A 16 -13.61 3.26 4.39
C LEU A 16 -14.23 4.43 5.16
N ILE A 17 -14.77 4.14 6.33
CA ILE A 17 -15.34 5.16 7.22
C ILE A 17 -14.20 6.11 7.60
N SER A 18 -14.30 7.38 7.22
CA SER A 18 -13.24 8.40 7.40
C SER A 18 -12.80 8.57 8.87
N SER A 19 -13.62 8.14 9.84
CA SER A 19 -13.30 8.15 11.27
C SER A 19 -12.45 6.98 11.74
N SER A 20 -12.45 5.83 11.05
CA SER A 20 -11.59 4.68 11.38
C SER A 20 -10.19 4.78 10.77
N LEU A 21 -9.97 5.74 9.85
CA LEU A 21 -8.69 5.95 9.21
C LEU A 21 -7.62 6.39 10.24
N PRO A 22 -6.44 5.76 10.25
CA PRO A 22 -5.41 6.07 11.22
C PRO A 22 -4.87 7.50 10.98
N LYS A 23 -4.90 8.32 12.04
CA LYS A 23 -4.33 9.67 12.04
C LYS A 23 -2.84 9.63 12.37
N ILE A 24 -2.02 10.24 11.54
CA ILE A 24 -0.59 10.45 11.77
C ILE A 24 -0.38 11.78 12.48
N ASN A 25 0.27 11.72 13.64
CA ASN A 25 0.64 12.88 14.45
C ASN A 25 2.15 12.99 14.65
N CYS A 26 2.92 11.95 14.36
CA CYS A 26 4.37 11.93 14.48
C CYS A 26 5.01 10.97 13.47
N SER A 27 6.30 11.19 13.20
CA SER A 27 7.10 10.38 12.28
C SER A 27 7.13 8.89 12.67
N ARG A 28 7.22 8.58 13.98
CA ARG A 28 7.18 7.21 14.49
C ARG A 28 5.91 6.47 14.08
N LYS A 29 4.76 7.16 14.15
CA LYS A 29 3.47 6.57 13.77
C LYS A 29 3.38 6.35 12.26
N ALA A 30 3.92 7.27 11.46
CA ALA A 30 4.03 7.10 10.02
C ALA A 30 4.88 5.88 9.66
N ALA A 31 6.07 5.75 10.26
CA ALA A 31 6.97 4.61 10.04
C ALA A 31 6.32 3.27 10.44
N THR A 32 5.61 3.25 11.57
CA THR A 32 4.91 2.05 12.05
C THR A 32 3.81 1.62 11.07
N ILE A 33 3.04 2.56 10.54
CA ILE A 33 1.98 2.26 9.56
C ILE A 33 2.59 1.81 8.24
N ALA A 34 3.59 2.53 7.74
CA ALA A 34 4.30 2.19 6.50
C ALA A 34 4.86 0.77 6.58
N HIS A 35 5.61 0.44 7.64
CA HIS A 35 6.21 -0.88 7.82
C HIS A 35 5.16 -2.00 7.98
N LYS A 36 4.00 -1.72 8.61
CA LYS A 36 2.94 -2.73 8.75
C LYS A 36 2.29 -3.09 7.41
N GLN A 37 2.19 -2.12 6.51
CA GLN A 37 1.51 -2.28 5.23
C GLN A 37 2.46 -2.62 4.08
N TRP A 38 3.76 -2.34 4.25
CA TRP A 38 4.79 -2.77 3.31
C TRP A 38 4.85 -4.30 3.25
N ASP A 39 5.07 -4.81 2.03
CA ASP A 39 5.37 -6.22 1.84
C ASP A 39 6.74 -6.57 2.42
N LYS A 40 6.71 -7.23 3.58
CA LYS A 40 7.92 -7.63 4.33
C LYS A 40 8.79 -8.63 3.57
N GLN A 41 8.24 -9.37 2.60
CA GLN A 41 9.05 -10.30 1.79
C GLN A 41 9.86 -9.54 0.75
N ASN A 42 9.36 -8.39 0.30
CA ASN A 42 9.97 -7.61 -0.75
C ASN A 42 10.85 -6.46 -0.22
N ILE A 43 10.63 -6.02 1.02
CA ILE A 43 11.39 -4.91 1.63
C ILE A 43 12.88 -5.20 1.80
N GLU A 44 13.26 -6.47 2.01
CA GLU A 44 14.66 -6.90 2.13
C GLU A 44 15.28 -7.28 0.78
N LEU A 45 14.44 -7.62 -0.20
CA LEU A 45 14.88 -8.18 -1.48
C LEU A 45 15.29 -7.10 -2.48
N CYS A 46 14.56 -5.98 -2.54
CA CYS A 46 14.79 -4.93 -3.52
C CYS A 46 14.32 -3.57 -3.00
N GLU A 47 14.96 -2.51 -3.49
CA GLU A 47 14.53 -1.14 -3.20
C GLU A 47 13.09 -0.92 -3.69
N SER A 48 12.27 -0.23 -2.91
CA SER A 48 10.93 0.17 -3.33
C SER A 48 10.63 1.57 -2.81
N PHE A 49 9.94 2.36 -3.64
CA PHE A 49 9.50 3.70 -3.30
C PHE A 49 7.98 3.72 -3.20
N GLN A 50 7.49 3.95 -1.99
CA GLN A 50 6.06 4.01 -1.70
C GLN A 50 5.69 5.38 -1.16
N ILE A 51 4.53 5.89 -1.57
CA ILE A 51 3.94 7.13 -1.09
C ILE A 51 2.72 6.82 -0.21
N MET A 52 2.52 7.64 0.82
CA MET A 52 1.37 7.56 1.70
C MET A 52 0.44 8.74 1.43
N LEU A 53 -0.81 8.45 1.07
CA LEU A 53 -1.80 9.46 0.75
C LEU A 53 -2.53 9.87 2.03
N LEU A 54 -2.51 11.16 2.34
CA LEU A 54 -3.15 11.74 3.51
C LEU A 54 -4.28 12.68 3.11
N ASN A 55 -5.24 12.86 4.01
CA ASN A 55 -6.18 13.98 3.94
C ASN A 55 -5.65 15.19 4.74
N ASN A 56 -6.36 16.32 4.65
CA ASN A 56 -6.00 17.56 5.36
C ASN A 56 -5.99 17.42 6.90
N ALA A 57 -6.61 16.36 7.44
CA ALA A 57 -6.60 16.05 8.87
C ALA A 57 -5.48 15.05 9.26
N ASN A 58 -4.50 14.82 8.37
CA ASN A 58 -3.40 13.86 8.51
C ASN A 58 -3.87 12.41 8.72
N ARG A 59 -5.03 12.03 8.18
CA ARG A 59 -5.49 10.63 8.17
C ARG A 59 -5.06 9.94 6.88
N VAL A 60 -4.54 8.72 7.03
CA VAL A 60 -4.08 7.89 5.91
C VAL A 60 -5.28 7.43 5.09
N LYS A 61 -5.34 7.81 3.81
CA LYS A 61 -6.32 7.32 2.84
C LYS A 61 -5.85 6.04 2.15
N GLY A 62 -4.53 5.85 2.04
CA GLY A 62 -3.94 4.67 1.42
C GLY A 62 -2.43 4.81 1.25
N MET A 63 -1.83 3.75 0.72
CA MET A 63 -0.44 3.76 0.26
C MET A 63 -0.39 3.31 -1.19
N PHE A 64 0.55 3.85 -1.94
CA PHE A 64 0.77 3.52 -3.34
C PHE A 64 2.26 3.29 -3.58
N GLU A 65 2.60 2.18 -4.21
CA GLU A 65 3.96 1.91 -4.65
C GLU A 65 4.19 2.60 -6.00
N VAL A 66 5.10 3.57 -5.98
CA VAL A 66 5.43 4.38 -7.16
C VAL A 66 6.43 3.66 -8.02
N SER A 67 7.44 3.05 -7.40
CA SER A 67 8.44 2.28 -8.12
C SER A 67 9.00 1.17 -7.27
N ARG A 68 9.53 0.17 -7.97
CA ARG A 68 10.28 -0.93 -7.41
C ARG A 68 11.57 -1.04 -8.18
N GLY A 69 12.68 -1.01 -7.47
CA GLY A 69 14.01 -1.21 -8.00
C GLY A 69 14.23 -2.64 -8.48
N GLY A 70 15.21 -2.81 -9.37
CA GLY A 70 15.66 -4.12 -9.80
C GLY A 70 16.48 -4.84 -8.72
N ILE A 71 16.55 -6.15 -8.84
CA ILE A 71 17.35 -7.02 -7.95
C ILE A 71 18.78 -7.21 -8.51
N THR A 72 19.01 -6.82 -9.76
CA THR A 72 20.24 -7.06 -10.52
C THR A 72 20.79 -5.72 -11.01
N GLY A 73 21.93 -5.32 -10.45
CA GLY A 73 22.80 -4.29 -11.02
C GLY A 73 23.75 -4.86 -12.05
#